data_AF-A0A671WYF1-F1
#
_entry.id   AF-A0A671WYF1-F1
#
_cell.length_a   1.000
_cell.length_b   1.000
_cell.length_c   1.000
_cell.angle_alpha   90.00
_cell.angle_beta   90.00
_cell.angle_gamma   90.00
#
_symmetry.space_group_name_H-M   'P 1'
#
loop_
_entity.id
_entity.type
_entity.pdbx_description
1 polymer ?
#
loop_
_entity_poly.entity_id
_entity_poly.type
_entity_poly.pdbx_seq_one_letter_code
_entity_poly.pdbx_strand_id
1 'polypeptide(L)'
;MCPHVLLIQETHRMYLQKLDEISSLQTKCTSSISRQRKRLKEVSQLARELNRYMLYLSLVLGNVNVTLLSKQSKFAYKDEYEKFKLYLTVLLLLFSFICYFFVSYRFLDAIFNFLLVWYYCTLTIRESILITNGSRIKGWWVFHHYVSAFLSGVILTWPDGNLYKSFRNQFLAYSLYQSFVQCLQCYYQSGCLYRLRALGERHNMDLTVEGFQSWMWKGLTFLLPFLFFGHFWQLFNCLSLFRMAQLPDCKEWQVMVCGLSFLILFMGNFFTTVAVVRQKLKTRKQKSKTL
;
A
#
# COMPACT_ATOMS: atom_id res chain seq x y z
N MET A 1 6.26 -67.19 34.74
CA MET A 1 6.89 -65.86 34.56
C MET A 1 7.11 -65.24 35.93
N CYS A 2 8.30 -64.70 36.20
CA CYS A 2 8.64 -64.14 37.51
C CYS A 2 7.88 -62.80 37.74
N PRO A 3 7.10 -62.64 38.82
CA PRO A 3 6.25 -61.46 39.05
C PRO A 3 7.01 -60.12 38.98
N HIS A 4 8.28 -60.15 39.36
CA HIS A 4 9.16 -58.98 39.37
C HIS A 4 9.47 -58.43 37.97
N VAL A 5 9.49 -59.27 36.94
CA VAL A 5 9.76 -58.86 35.55
C VAL A 5 8.54 -58.16 34.95
N LEU A 6 7.33 -58.63 35.29
CA LEU A 6 6.05 -58.03 34.89
C LEU A 6 5.89 -56.61 35.45
N LEU A 7 6.21 -56.42 36.75
CA LEU A 7 6.15 -55.10 37.40
C LEU A 7 7.08 -54.08 36.74
N ILE A 8 8.29 -54.49 36.36
CA ILE A 8 9.26 -53.64 35.66
C ILE A 8 8.75 -53.25 34.27
N GLN A 9 8.19 -54.19 33.50
CA GLN A 9 7.62 -53.91 32.18
C GLN A 9 6.45 -52.93 32.26
N GLU A 10 5.57 -53.08 33.26
CA GLU A 10 4.42 -52.20 33.46
C GLU A 10 4.87 -50.78 33.85
N THR A 11 5.84 -50.67 34.77
CA THR A 11 6.43 -49.38 35.18
C THR A 11 7.11 -48.67 34.01
N HIS A 12 7.86 -49.40 33.17
CA HIS A 12 8.50 -48.84 31.98
C HIS A 12 7.47 -48.38 30.93
N ARG A 13 6.38 -49.13 30.75
CA ARG A 13 5.27 -48.73 29.86
C ARG A 13 4.60 -47.44 30.34
N MET A 14 4.34 -47.31 31.64
CA MET A 14 3.81 -46.09 32.24
C MET A 14 4.78 -44.91 32.08
N TYR A 15 6.09 -45.14 32.25
CA TYR A 15 7.11 -44.12 32.03
C TYR A 15 7.10 -43.59 30.59
N LEU A 16 7.05 -44.47 29.58
CA LEU A 16 6.98 -44.06 28.17
C LEU A 16 5.71 -43.26 27.86
N GLN A 17 4.55 -43.68 28.38
CA GLN A 17 3.31 -42.92 28.24
C GLN A 17 3.41 -41.52 28.84
N LYS A 18 4.00 -41.40 30.04
CA LYS A 18 4.23 -40.10 30.69
C LYS A 18 5.20 -39.23 29.90
N LEU A 19 6.24 -39.82 29.32
CA LEU A 19 7.20 -39.12 28.47
C LEU A 19 6.54 -38.56 27.20
N ASP A 20 5.67 -39.34 26.55
CA ASP A 20 4.91 -38.90 25.38
C ASP A 20 3.91 -37.79 25.72
N GLU A 21 3.21 -37.90 26.86
CA GLU A 21 2.33 -36.83 27.37
C GLU A 21 3.10 -35.53 27.58
N ILE A 22 4.26 -35.59 28.24
CA ILE A 22 5.12 -34.42 28.49
C ILE A 22 5.63 -33.83 27.17
N SER A 23 6.10 -34.66 26.23
CA SER A 23 6.57 -34.23 24.91
C SER A 23 5.48 -33.53 24.09
N SER A 24 4.26 -34.08 24.11
CA SER A 24 3.07 -33.48 23.49
C SER A 24 2.73 -32.12 24.09
N LEU A 25 2.72 -32.02 25.42
CA LEU A 25 2.48 -30.76 26.13
C LEU A 25 3.57 -29.72 25.85
N GLN A 26 4.84 -30.13 25.84
CA GLN A 26 5.97 -29.27 25.51
C GLN A 26 5.86 -28.72 24.09
N THR A 27 5.44 -29.53 23.12
CA THR A 27 5.22 -29.11 21.73
C THR A 27 4.08 -28.10 21.62
N LYS A 28 2.96 -28.32 22.33
CA LYS A 28 1.83 -27.37 22.39
C LYS A 28 2.23 -26.05 23.07
N CYS A 29 3.02 -26.11 24.14
CA CYS A 29 3.52 -24.93 24.84
C CYS A 29 4.47 -24.13 23.93
N THR A 30 5.44 -24.78 23.30
CA THR A 30 6.43 -24.16 22.41
C THR A 30 5.78 -23.51 21.18
N SER A 31 4.81 -24.18 20.56
CA SER A 31 4.04 -23.60 19.45
C SER A 31 3.18 -22.40 19.89
N SER A 32 2.62 -22.43 21.09
CA SER A 32 1.88 -21.30 21.67
C SER A 32 2.80 -20.11 21.97
N ILE A 33 3.98 -20.34 22.56
CA ILE A 33 5.00 -19.32 22.85
C ILE A 33 5.50 -18.68 21.55
N SER A 34 5.83 -19.48 20.53
CA SER A 34 6.27 -18.96 19.23
C SER A 34 5.20 -18.09 18.56
N ARG A 35 3.93 -18.49 18.65
CA ARG A 35 2.78 -17.69 18.16
C ARG A 35 2.65 -16.38 18.94
N GLN A 36 2.81 -16.38 20.26
CA GLN A 36 2.77 -15.16 21.07
C GLN A 36 3.94 -14.22 20.76
N ARG A 37 5.17 -14.75 20.65
CA ARG A 37 6.35 -13.97 20.23
C ARG A 37 6.14 -13.30 18.87
N LYS A 38 5.51 -14.00 17.91
CA LYS A 38 5.18 -13.42 16.61
C LYS A 38 4.19 -12.26 16.74
N ARG A 39 3.11 -12.44 17.51
CA ARG A 39 2.12 -11.38 17.78
C ARG A 39 2.75 -10.17 18.47
N LEU A 40 3.63 -10.38 19.45
CA LEU A 40 4.32 -9.30 20.14
C LEU A 40 5.21 -8.50 19.18
N LYS A 41 5.92 -9.18 18.26
CA LYS A 41 6.68 -8.51 17.21
C LYS A 41 5.78 -7.65 16.31
N GLU A 42 4.64 -8.19 15.86
CA GLU A 42 3.67 -7.44 15.06
C GLU A 42 3.13 -6.21 15.80
N VAL A 43 2.76 -6.35 17.08
CA VAL A 43 2.30 -5.23 17.93
C VAL A 43 3.40 -4.18 18.11
N SER A 44 4.63 -4.59 18.40
CA SER A 44 5.76 -3.67 18.56
C SER A 44 6.09 -2.90 17.28
N GLN A 45 5.88 -3.51 16.12
CA GLN A 45 6.08 -2.86 14.83
C GLN A 45 4.97 -1.84 14.56
N LEU A 46 3.71 -2.21 14.82
CA LEU A 46 2.56 -1.31 14.70
C LEU A 46 2.69 -0.10 15.64
N ALA A 47 3.16 -0.30 16.88
CA ALA A 47 3.38 0.78 17.83
C ALA A 47 4.47 1.76 17.36
N ARG A 48 5.58 1.25 16.79
CA ARG A 48 6.62 2.10 16.19
C ARG A 48 6.13 2.86 14.97
N GLU A 49 5.32 2.23 14.13
CA GLU A 49 4.69 2.88 12.99
C GLU A 49 3.77 4.01 13.46
N LEU A 50 2.86 3.73 14.39
CA LEU A 50 1.94 4.69 15.00
C LEU A 50 2.69 5.91 15.54
N ASN A 51 3.77 5.69 16.30
CA ASN A 51 4.58 6.77 16.86
C ASN A 51 5.17 7.70 15.79
N ARG A 52 5.61 7.14 14.64
CA ARG A 52 6.11 7.96 13.52
C ARG A 52 5.02 8.83 12.92
N TYR A 53 3.81 8.31 12.74
CA TYR A 53 2.69 9.09 12.20
C TYR A 53 2.23 10.19 13.16
N MET A 54 2.22 9.90 14.46
CA MET A 54 1.95 10.91 15.49
C MET A 54 2.99 12.02 15.48
N LEU A 55 4.28 11.69 15.36
CA LEU A 55 5.36 12.68 15.24
C LEU A 55 5.22 13.53 13.98
N TYR A 56 4.98 12.92 12.82
CA TYR A 56 4.74 13.63 11.56
C TYR A 56 3.57 14.61 11.70
N LEU A 57 2.47 14.17 12.30
CA LEU A 57 1.28 14.99 12.45
C LEU A 57 1.50 16.15 13.43
N SER A 58 2.23 15.91 14.52
CA SER A 58 2.65 16.96 15.45
C SER A 58 3.56 18.00 14.78
N LEU A 59 4.42 17.57 13.84
CA LEU A 59 5.28 18.47 13.08
C LEU A 59 4.46 19.36 12.13
N VAL A 60 3.46 18.78 11.45
CA VAL A 60 2.68 19.47 10.41
C VAL A 60 1.54 20.32 10.96
N LEU A 61 0.81 19.81 11.97
CA LEU A 61 -0.39 20.45 12.53
C LEU A 61 -0.13 21.14 13.87
N GLY A 62 1.02 20.91 14.50
CA GLY A 62 1.28 21.33 15.88
C GLY A 62 0.56 20.46 16.91
N ASN A 63 0.36 20.99 18.11
CA ASN A 63 -0.26 20.27 19.23
C ASN A 63 -1.79 20.20 19.11
N VAL A 64 -2.29 19.60 18.02
CA VAL A 64 -3.72 19.45 17.75
C VAL A 64 -4.16 18.02 18.08
N ASN A 65 -5.24 17.88 18.87
CA ASN A 65 -5.80 16.57 19.15
C ASN A 65 -6.59 16.04 17.94
N VAL A 66 -6.00 15.07 17.25
CA VAL A 66 -6.61 14.40 16.08
C VAL A 66 -7.27 13.05 16.44
N THR A 67 -7.40 12.76 17.73
CA THR A 67 -8.00 11.51 18.21
C THR A 67 -9.51 11.58 18.09
N LEU A 68 -10.07 10.70 17.28
CA LEU A 68 -11.50 10.54 17.07
C LEU A 68 -12.05 9.58 18.14
N LEU A 69 -12.68 10.12 19.18
CA LEU A 69 -13.09 9.33 20.35
C LEU A 69 -14.25 8.38 20.05
N SER A 70 -15.23 8.81 19.25
CA SER A 70 -16.42 7.98 18.98
C SER A 70 -16.22 7.07 17.76
N LYS A 71 -16.75 5.85 17.84
CA LYS A 71 -16.75 4.92 16.70
C LYS A 71 -17.43 5.53 15.45
N GLN A 72 -18.46 6.33 15.66
CA GLN A 72 -19.17 7.05 14.59
C GLN A 72 -18.28 8.11 13.91
N SER A 73 -17.53 8.91 14.68
CA SER A 73 -16.62 9.92 14.12
C SER A 73 -15.50 9.30 13.29
N LYS A 74 -14.97 8.14 13.72
CA LYS A 74 -13.99 7.35 12.96
C LYS A 74 -14.53 6.91 11.60
N PHE A 75 -15.77 6.43 11.55
CA PHE A 75 -16.39 6.00 10.30
C PHE A 75 -16.75 7.18 9.40
N ALA A 76 -17.31 8.26 9.96
CA ALA A 76 -17.62 9.46 9.19
C ALA A 76 -16.35 10.04 8.53
N TYR A 77 -15.26 10.17 9.29
CA TYR A 77 -13.98 10.65 8.74
C TYR A 77 -13.44 9.75 7.62
N LYS A 78 -13.56 8.44 7.82
CA LYS A 78 -13.16 7.44 6.81
C LYS A 78 -13.99 7.56 5.53
N ASP A 79 -15.30 7.71 5.65
CA ASP A 79 -16.18 7.84 4.48
C ASP A 79 -15.91 9.15 3.73
N GLU A 80 -15.66 10.25 4.45
CA GLU A 80 -15.24 11.53 3.88
C GLU A 80 -13.87 11.45 3.19
N TYR A 81 -12.93 10.67 3.73
CA TYR A 81 -11.64 10.40 3.06
C TYR A 81 -11.82 9.61 1.76
N GLU A 82 -12.63 8.55 1.74
CA GLU A 82 -12.86 7.75 0.53
C GLU A 82 -13.58 8.56 -0.55
N LYS A 83 -14.59 9.36 -0.17
CA LYS A 83 -15.27 10.31 -1.07
C LYS A 83 -14.28 11.32 -1.65
N PHE A 84 -13.49 11.97 -0.79
CA PHE A 84 -12.46 12.92 -1.21
C PHE A 84 -11.52 12.31 -2.24
N LYS A 85 -10.98 11.13 -1.97
CA LYS A 85 -10.08 10.42 -2.87
C LYS A 85 -10.73 10.19 -4.24
N LEU A 86 -11.98 9.72 -4.28
CA LEU A 86 -12.71 9.49 -5.51
C LEU A 86 -12.99 10.79 -6.29
N TYR A 87 -13.52 11.82 -5.62
CA TYR A 87 -13.82 13.11 -6.24
C TYR A 87 -12.56 13.72 -6.88
N LEU A 88 -11.44 13.72 -6.15
CA LEU A 88 -10.19 14.28 -6.67
C LEU A 88 -9.58 13.41 -7.77
N THR A 89 -9.70 12.09 -7.70
CA THR A 89 -9.27 11.19 -8.78
C THR A 89 -10.05 11.47 -10.07
N VAL A 90 -11.38 11.65 -9.98
CA VAL A 90 -12.21 12.00 -11.16
C VAL A 90 -11.86 13.38 -11.70
N LEU A 91 -11.62 14.36 -10.83
CA LEU A 91 -11.17 15.69 -11.25
C LEU A 91 -9.84 15.62 -12.00
N LEU A 92 -8.85 14.89 -11.47
CA LEU A 92 -7.54 14.70 -12.08
C LEU A 92 -7.64 13.95 -13.42
N LEU A 93 -8.53 12.96 -13.52
CA LEU A 93 -8.81 12.26 -14.78
C LEU A 93 -9.33 13.22 -15.86
N LEU A 94 -10.34 14.02 -15.53
CA LEU A 94 -10.91 14.98 -16.49
C LEU A 94 -9.92 16.08 -16.85
N PHE A 95 -9.18 16.60 -15.87
CA PHE A 95 -8.20 17.66 -16.12
C PHE A 95 -7.04 17.14 -16.99
N SER A 96 -6.47 15.98 -16.69
CA SER A 96 -5.43 15.38 -17.53
C SER A 96 -5.94 15.05 -18.94
N PHE A 97 -7.20 14.63 -19.09
CA PHE A 97 -7.84 14.43 -20.40
C PHE A 97 -7.90 15.73 -21.21
N ILE A 98 -8.33 16.82 -20.58
CA ILE A 98 -8.41 18.15 -21.23
C ILE A 98 -7.01 18.64 -21.65
N CYS A 99 -6.02 18.57 -20.75
CA CYS A 99 -4.64 18.99 -21.03
C CYS A 99 -3.93 18.10 -22.06
N TYR A 100 -4.35 16.85 -22.22
CA TYR A 100 -3.74 15.94 -23.19
C TYR A 100 -4.31 16.16 -24.61
N PHE A 101 -5.63 16.24 -24.75
CA PHE A 101 -6.29 16.25 -26.06
C PHE A 101 -6.61 17.64 -26.61
N PHE A 102 -6.86 18.64 -25.76
CA PHE A 102 -7.45 19.91 -26.19
C PHE A 102 -6.57 21.12 -25.90
N VAL A 103 -5.79 21.10 -24.82
CA VAL A 103 -5.09 22.31 -24.36
C VAL A 103 -3.63 22.07 -24.03
N SER A 104 -2.74 22.88 -24.59
CA SER A 104 -1.28 22.78 -24.38
C SER A 104 -0.68 24.07 -23.82
N TYR A 105 -1.25 24.58 -22.71
CA TYR A 105 -0.71 25.75 -22.01
C TYR A 105 0.09 25.34 -20.76
N ARG A 106 1.33 25.83 -20.66
CA ARG A 106 2.23 25.57 -19.52
C ARG A 106 1.62 25.96 -18.17
N PHE A 107 0.78 27.00 -18.16
CA PHE A 107 0.04 27.44 -16.97
C PHE A 107 -0.96 26.38 -16.48
N LEU A 108 -1.70 25.74 -17.38
CA LEU A 108 -2.61 24.65 -17.01
C LEU A 108 -1.84 23.43 -16.51
N ASP A 109 -0.70 23.12 -17.12
CA ASP A 109 0.16 22.04 -16.63
C ASP A 109 0.69 22.36 -15.21
N ALA A 110 0.96 23.63 -14.89
CA ALA A 110 1.34 24.05 -13.54
C ALA A 110 0.18 23.88 -12.55
N ILE A 111 -1.03 24.29 -12.90
CA ILE A 111 -2.22 24.08 -12.05
C ILE A 111 -2.44 22.58 -11.81
N PHE A 112 -2.33 21.76 -12.85
CA PHE A 112 -2.48 20.31 -12.75
C PHE A 112 -1.44 19.69 -11.81
N ASN A 113 -0.16 20.04 -11.96
CA ASN A 113 0.90 19.53 -11.08
C ASN A 113 0.77 20.06 -9.65
N PHE A 114 0.38 21.32 -9.45
CA PHE A 114 0.07 21.86 -8.12
C PHE A 114 -1.07 21.10 -7.46
N LEU A 115 -2.13 20.78 -8.20
CA LEU A 115 -3.25 19.97 -7.71
C LEU A 115 -2.77 18.57 -7.29
N LEU A 116 -1.87 17.94 -8.05
CA LEU A 116 -1.26 16.65 -7.67
C LEU A 116 -0.44 16.75 -6.37
N VAL A 117 0.41 17.78 -6.23
CA VAL A 117 1.18 18.01 -5.00
C VAL A 117 0.23 18.15 -3.82
N TRP A 118 -0.77 19.03 -3.94
CA TRP A 118 -1.76 19.26 -2.90
C TRP A 118 -2.54 17.99 -2.56
N TYR A 119 -2.95 17.23 -3.56
CA TYR A 119 -3.68 15.98 -3.40
C TYR A 119 -2.88 14.97 -2.58
N TYR A 120 -1.65 14.67 -2.99
CA TYR A 120 -0.82 13.67 -2.30
C TYR A 120 -0.41 14.12 -0.89
N CYS A 121 -0.11 15.40 -0.67
CA CYS A 121 0.13 15.94 0.67
C CYS A 121 -1.13 15.84 1.56
N THR A 122 -2.31 16.04 0.99
CA THR A 122 -3.57 15.89 1.73
C THR A 122 -3.82 14.43 2.10
N LEU A 123 -3.51 13.49 1.20
CA LEU A 123 -3.59 12.06 1.50
C LEU A 123 -2.67 11.68 2.66
N THR A 124 -1.41 12.14 2.67
CA THR A 124 -0.48 11.78 3.76
C THR A 124 -0.96 12.24 5.13
N ILE A 125 -1.55 13.44 5.21
CA ILE A 125 -2.12 13.97 6.46
C ILE A 125 -3.36 13.16 6.87
N ARG A 126 -4.32 12.97 5.95
CA ARG A 126 -5.57 12.25 6.25
C ARG A 126 -5.32 10.79 6.62
N GLU A 127 -4.38 10.13 5.95
CA GLU A 127 -3.99 8.75 6.26
C GLU A 127 -3.28 8.63 7.60
N SER A 128 -2.44 9.61 7.97
CA SER A 128 -1.81 9.64 9.30
C SER A 128 -2.85 9.75 10.42
N ILE A 129 -3.90 10.55 10.22
CA ILE A 129 -5.05 10.64 11.14
C ILE A 129 -5.80 9.30 11.20
N LEU A 130 -6.07 8.67 10.05
CA LEU A 130 -6.73 7.36 9.99
C LEU A 130 -5.94 6.26 10.70
N ILE A 131 -4.62 6.21 10.50
CA ILE A 131 -3.73 5.25 11.16
C ILE A 131 -3.74 5.45 12.66
N THR A 132 -3.63 6.71 13.12
CA THR A 132 -3.70 7.08 14.54
C THR A 132 -5.03 6.64 15.18
N ASN A 133 -6.09 6.57 14.38
CA ASN A 133 -7.43 6.19 14.83
C ASN A 133 -7.81 4.72 14.60
N GLY A 134 -6.88 3.89 14.09
CA GLY A 134 -7.02 2.43 14.01
C GLY A 134 -7.14 1.84 12.60
N SER A 135 -6.99 2.63 11.53
CA SER A 135 -6.89 2.11 10.16
C SER A 135 -5.54 1.41 9.93
N ARG A 136 -5.56 0.29 9.22
CA ARG A 136 -4.36 -0.51 8.91
C ARG A 136 -3.90 -0.26 7.48
N ILE A 137 -3.25 0.87 7.26
CA ILE A 137 -2.63 1.23 5.99
C ILE A 137 -1.19 0.71 6.00
N LYS A 138 -0.76 0.03 4.94
CA LYS A 138 0.63 -0.47 4.87
C LYS A 138 1.58 0.69 4.63
N GLY A 139 2.75 0.66 5.28
CA GLY A 139 3.75 1.73 5.18
C GLY A 139 4.16 2.10 3.75
N TRP A 140 4.25 1.14 2.82
CA TRP A 140 4.53 1.44 1.41
C TRP A 140 3.51 2.41 0.79
N TRP A 141 2.21 2.22 1.08
CA TRP A 141 1.14 3.07 0.55
C TRP A 141 1.09 4.45 1.22
N VAL A 142 1.78 4.68 2.32
CA VAL A 142 1.97 6.05 2.81
C VAL A 142 3.23 6.64 2.17
N PHE A 143 4.30 5.85 2.13
CA PHE A 143 5.57 6.26 1.54
C PHE A 143 5.45 6.68 0.07
N HIS A 144 4.68 5.95 -0.74
CA HIS A 144 4.50 6.27 -2.14
C HIS A 144 3.80 7.63 -2.36
N HIS A 145 2.98 8.11 -1.42
CA HIS A 145 2.30 9.40 -1.52
C HIS A 145 3.30 10.53 -1.31
N TYR A 146 4.24 10.37 -0.37
CA TYR A 146 5.35 11.30 -0.22
C TYR A 146 6.21 11.38 -1.49
N VAL A 147 6.53 10.24 -2.10
CA VAL A 147 7.31 10.20 -3.35
C VAL A 147 6.52 10.83 -4.51
N SER A 148 5.22 10.57 -4.62
CA SER A 148 4.37 11.17 -5.65
C SER A 148 4.20 12.68 -5.47
N ALA A 149 4.02 13.17 -4.23
CA ALA A 149 3.98 14.60 -3.94
C ALA A 149 5.31 15.28 -4.33
N PHE A 150 6.44 14.66 -3.98
CA PHE A 150 7.76 15.14 -4.35
C PHE A 150 7.95 15.17 -5.87
N LEU A 151 7.63 14.07 -6.57
CA LEU A 151 7.70 13.98 -8.03
C LEU A 151 6.88 15.08 -8.70
N SER A 152 5.62 15.26 -8.31
CA SER A 152 4.77 16.33 -8.85
C SER A 152 5.33 17.72 -8.55
N GLY A 153 5.96 17.92 -7.39
CA GLY A 153 6.63 19.18 -7.05
C GLY A 153 7.84 19.45 -7.95
N VAL A 154 8.66 18.43 -8.22
CA VAL A 154 9.80 18.54 -9.13
C VAL A 154 9.33 18.88 -10.54
N ILE A 155 8.29 18.20 -11.05
CA ILE A 155 7.70 18.49 -12.37
C ILE A 155 7.10 19.91 -12.42
N LEU A 156 6.44 20.36 -11.35
CA LEU A 156 5.90 21.73 -11.25
C LEU A 156 7.00 22.77 -11.45
N THR A 157 8.17 22.56 -10.83
CA THR A 157 9.35 23.44 -10.91
C THR A 157 10.19 23.25 -12.18
N TRP A 158 9.84 22.31 -13.06
CA TRP A 158 10.58 22.08 -14.30
C TRP A 158 10.33 23.28 -15.25
N PRO A 159 11.38 24.01 -15.67
CA PRO A 159 11.24 25.15 -16.57
C PRO A 159 10.65 24.75 -17.92
N ASP A 160 9.99 25.71 -18.58
CA ASP A 160 9.45 25.49 -19.92
C ASP A 160 10.60 25.41 -20.94
N GLY A 161 10.95 24.19 -21.33
CA GLY A 161 12.05 23.90 -22.25
C GLY A 161 11.75 22.69 -23.14
N ASN A 162 12.64 22.40 -24.08
CA ASN A 162 12.43 21.32 -25.06
C ASN A 162 12.29 19.95 -24.38
N LEU A 163 13.08 19.68 -23.34
CA LEU A 163 13.00 18.43 -22.58
C LEU A 163 11.67 18.27 -21.84
N TYR A 164 11.16 19.37 -21.26
CA TYR A 164 9.83 19.37 -20.63
C TYR A 164 8.74 19.06 -21.65
N LYS A 165 8.73 19.77 -22.80
CA LYS A 165 7.75 19.56 -23.87
C LYS A 165 7.79 18.15 -24.45
N SER A 166 8.99 17.58 -24.57
CA SER A 166 9.17 16.19 -25.02
C SER A 166 8.54 15.18 -24.05
N PHE A 167 8.70 15.39 -22.73
CA PHE A 167 8.16 14.48 -21.72
C PHE A 167 6.68 14.76 -21.37
N ARG A 168 6.18 15.97 -21.62
CA ARG A 168 4.85 16.46 -21.24
C ARG A 168 3.74 15.47 -21.57
N ASN A 169 3.62 15.06 -22.83
CA ASN A 169 2.52 14.20 -23.26
C ASN A 169 2.65 12.79 -22.65
N GLN A 170 3.88 12.30 -22.48
CA GLN A 170 4.13 11.03 -21.80
C GLN A 170 3.67 11.07 -20.34
N PHE A 171 3.95 12.18 -19.62
CA PHE A 171 3.50 12.39 -18.26
C PHE A 171 1.98 12.55 -18.13
N LEU A 172 1.35 13.31 -19.02
CA LEU A 172 -0.11 13.51 -19.02
C LEU A 172 -0.85 12.20 -19.35
N ALA A 173 -0.37 11.43 -20.32
CA ALA A 173 -0.92 10.11 -20.63
C ALA A 173 -0.80 9.15 -19.44
N TYR A 174 0.36 9.14 -18.77
CA TYR A 174 0.55 8.38 -17.53
C TYR A 174 -0.42 8.83 -16.43
N SER A 175 -0.60 10.13 -16.23
CA SER A 175 -1.47 10.68 -15.19
C SER A 175 -2.95 10.38 -15.44
N LEU A 176 -3.38 10.44 -16.71
CA LEU A 176 -4.72 10.02 -17.14
C LEU A 176 -4.92 8.53 -16.86
N TYR A 177 -3.97 7.69 -17.28
CA TYR A 177 -4.01 6.25 -17.05
C TYR A 177 -4.06 5.91 -15.55
N GLN A 178 -3.21 6.54 -14.75
CA GLN A 178 -3.14 6.34 -13.30
C GLN A 178 -4.49 6.68 -12.64
N SER A 179 -5.09 7.82 -13.00
CA SER A 179 -6.40 8.23 -12.47
C SER A 179 -7.50 7.24 -12.86
N PHE A 180 -7.46 6.72 -14.09
CA PHE A 180 -8.40 5.69 -14.54
C PHE A 180 -8.26 4.38 -13.73
N VAL A 181 -7.02 3.90 -13.55
CA VAL A 181 -6.76 2.70 -12.74
C VAL A 181 -7.21 2.92 -11.30
N GLN A 182 -7.03 4.11 -10.75
CA GLN A 182 -7.46 4.43 -9.38
C GLN A 182 -8.98 4.41 -9.22
N CYS A 183 -9.74 4.84 -10.23
CA CYS A 183 -11.19 4.64 -10.28
C CYS A 183 -11.58 3.15 -10.28
N LEU A 184 -10.93 2.33 -11.13
CA LEU A 184 -11.16 0.88 -11.17
C LEU A 184 -10.85 0.22 -9.82
N GLN A 185 -9.75 0.62 -9.19
CA GLN A 185 -9.34 0.15 -7.87
C GLN A 185 -10.38 0.50 -6.81
N CYS A 186 -10.83 1.76 -6.78
CA CYS A 186 -11.84 2.22 -5.83
C CYS A 186 -13.14 1.41 -5.96
N TYR A 187 -13.64 1.25 -7.19
CA TYR A 187 -14.86 0.47 -7.45
C TYR A 187 -14.71 -0.99 -6.99
N TYR A 188 -13.64 -1.66 -7.41
CA TYR A 188 -13.39 -3.06 -7.10
C TYR A 188 -13.19 -3.30 -5.59
N GLN A 189 -12.39 -2.44 -4.95
CA GLN A 189 -12.05 -2.58 -3.53
C GLN A 189 -13.23 -2.25 -2.62
N SER A 190 -14.03 -1.23 -2.95
CA SER A 190 -15.23 -0.89 -2.20
C SER A 190 -16.22 -2.04 -2.18
N GLY A 191 -16.47 -2.67 -3.33
CA GLY A 191 -17.33 -3.85 -3.42
C GLY A 191 -16.79 -5.06 -2.63
N CYS A 192 -15.47 -5.30 -2.67
CA CYS A 192 -14.85 -6.36 -1.88
C CYS A 192 -14.93 -6.10 -0.37
N LEU A 193 -14.66 -4.87 0.07
CA LEU A 193 -14.73 -4.49 1.49
C LEU A 193 -16.15 -4.57 2.02
N TYR A 194 -17.15 -4.12 1.25
CA TYR A 194 -18.55 -4.22 1.62
C TYR A 194 -18.94 -5.68 1.92
N ARG A 195 -18.63 -6.60 1.00
CA ARG A 195 -18.89 -8.03 1.16
C ARG A 195 -18.18 -8.62 2.37
N LEU A 196 -16.88 -8.33 2.54
CA LEU A 196 -16.10 -8.89 3.66
C LEU A 196 -16.56 -8.36 5.02
N ARG A 197 -17.04 -7.11 5.09
CA ARG A 197 -17.63 -6.54 6.32
C ARG A 197 -18.98 -7.18 6.63
N ALA A 198 -19.84 -7.39 5.62
CA ALA A 198 -21.11 -8.09 5.78
C ALA A 198 -20.92 -9.54 6.29
N LEU A 199 -19.81 -10.18 5.92
CA LEU A 199 -19.42 -11.51 6.41
C LEU A 199 -18.70 -11.51 7.77
N GLY A 200 -18.43 -10.34 8.36
CA GLY A 200 -17.66 -10.22 9.60
C GLY A 200 -16.16 -10.56 9.48
N GLU A 201 -15.64 -10.79 8.27
CA GLU A 201 -14.27 -11.23 8.02
C GLU A 201 -13.24 -10.09 8.04
N ARG A 202 -13.68 -8.83 8.08
CA ARG A 202 -12.81 -7.64 7.97
C ARG A 202 -13.15 -6.57 8.99
N HIS A 203 -12.12 -5.81 9.36
CA HIS A 203 -12.28 -4.69 10.27
C HIS A 203 -12.94 -3.52 9.55
N ASN A 204 -13.86 -2.84 10.24
CA ASN A 204 -14.64 -1.77 9.64
C ASN A 204 -13.80 -0.53 9.24
N MET A 205 -12.58 -0.38 9.77
CA MET A 205 -11.65 0.70 9.43
C MET A 205 -10.73 0.43 8.22
N ASP A 206 -10.86 -0.72 7.55
CA ASP A 206 -10.07 -1.01 6.34
C ASP A 206 -10.53 -0.14 5.16
N LEU A 207 -9.57 0.41 4.41
CA LEU A 207 -9.74 1.39 3.34
C LEU A 207 -9.39 0.82 1.96
N THR A 208 -9.82 1.48 0.89
CA THR A 208 -9.30 1.23 -0.46
C THR A 208 -7.89 1.83 -0.58
N VAL A 209 -6.98 1.14 -1.26
CA VAL A 209 -5.58 1.57 -1.46
C VAL A 209 -5.24 1.63 -2.95
N GLU A 210 -4.26 2.44 -3.33
CA GLU A 210 -3.79 2.57 -4.73
C GLU A 210 -3.00 1.36 -5.25
N GLY A 211 -3.01 0.24 -4.53
CA GLY A 211 -2.52 -1.02 -5.08
C GLY A 211 -3.23 -2.22 -4.52
N PHE A 212 -2.48 -3.30 -4.29
CA PHE A 212 -3.07 -4.60 -4.02
C PHE A 212 -2.91 -5.02 -2.56
N GLN A 213 -4.02 -5.47 -1.96
CA GLN A 213 -4.06 -6.05 -0.64
C GLN A 213 -4.42 -7.52 -0.70
N SER A 214 -3.92 -8.28 0.26
CA SER A 214 -4.13 -9.73 0.27
C SER A 214 -5.61 -10.07 0.25
N TRP A 215 -6.47 -9.33 0.96
CA TRP A 215 -7.92 -9.60 1.08
C TRP A 215 -8.78 -9.43 -0.18
N MET A 216 -8.25 -8.87 -1.26
CA MET A 216 -8.98 -8.60 -2.50
C MET A 216 -9.17 -9.88 -3.35
N TRP A 217 -9.62 -10.98 -2.74
CA TRP A 217 -9.41 -12.35 -3.23
C TRP A 217 -10.31 -12.81 -4.40
N LYS A 218 -11.57 -12.35 -4.50
CA LYS A 218 -12.50 -12.69 -5.60
C LYS A 218 -12.43 -11.61 -6.69
N GLY A 219 -11.84 -11.92 -7.85
CA GLY A 219 -11.66 -10.97 -8.97
C GLY A 219 -10.24 -10.43 -9.16
N LEU A 220 -9.25 -10.92 -8.40
CA LEU A 220 -7.86 -10.47 -8.48
C LEU A 220 -7.27 -10.47 -9.91
N THR A 221 -7.62 -11.44 -10.74
CA THR A 221 -7.12 -11.53 -12.12
C THR A 221 -7.54 -10.37 -13.00
N PHE A 222 -8.66 -9.70 -12.70
CA PHE A 222 -9.13 -8.58 -13.52
C PHE A 222 -8.28 -7.33 -13.33
N LEU A 223 -7.95 -6.98 -12.09
CA LEU A 223 -7.25 -5.73 -11.79
C LEU A 223 -5.73 -5.83 -12.02
N LEU A 224 -5.17 -7.04 -11.89
CA LEU A 224 -3.72 -7.27 -11.93
C LEU A 224 -3.05 -6.82 -13.25
N PRO A 225 -3.60 -7.07 -14.44
CA PRO A 225 -3.03 -6.59 -15.70
C PRO A 225 -2.92 -5.07 -15.75
N PHE A 226 -3.96 -4.35 -15.31
CA PHE A 226 -3.93 -2.88 -15.25
C PHE A 226 -2.85 -2.39 -14.29
N LEU A 227 -2.72 -2.99 -13.11
CA LEU A 227 -1.68 -2.59 -12.16
C LEU A 227 -0.27 -2.84 -12.71
N PHE A 228 0.00 -4.02 -13.26
CA PHE A 228 1.31 -4.30 -13.83
C PHE A 228 1.63 -3.38 -15.01
N PHE A 229 0.66 -3.11 -15.87
CA PHE A 229 0.84 -2.17 -16.96
C PHE A 229 1.19 -0.77 -16.44
N GLY A 230 0.49 -0.27 -15.40
CA GLY A 230 0.83 0.98 -14.73
C GLY A 230 2.26 0.98 -14.15
N HIS A 231 2.66 -0.12 -13.50
CA HIS A 231 4.02 -0.26 -12.96
C HIS A 231 5.07 -0.23 -14.08
N PHE A 232 4.85 -0.97 -15.18
CA PHE A 232 5.76 -0.92 -16.32
C PHE A 232 5.77 0.43 -17.02
N TRP A 233 4.66 1.18 -16.99
CA TRP A 233 4.65 2.58 -17.44
C TRP A 233 5.52 3.47 -16.54
N GLN A 234 5.50 3.27 -15.21
CA GLN A 234 6.44 3.96 -14.30
C GLN A 234 7.90 3.67 -14.68
N LEU A 235 8.23 2.41 -14.98
CA LEU A 235 9.56 2.04 -15.47
C LEU A 235 9.87 2.70 -16.82
N PHE A 236 8.92 2.74 -17.75
CA PHE A 236 9.08 3.41 -19.04
C PHE A 236 9.37 4.91 -18.88
N ASN A 237 8.63 5.60 -18.00
CA ASN A 237 8.90 7.00 -17.65
C ASN A 237 10.31 7.19 -17.08
N CYS A 238 10.72 6.33 -16.16
CA CYS A 238 12.07 6.32 -15.61
C CYS A 238 13.15 6.18 -16.70
N LEU A 239 13.00 5.19 -17.60
CA LEU A 239 13.94 4.96 -18.68
C LEU A 239 13.98 6.11 -19.70
N SER A 240 12.84 6.69 -20.06
CA SER A 240 12.77 7.89 -20.91
C SER A 240 13.54 9.04 -20.28
N LEU A 241 13.33 9.31 -18.99
CA LEU A 241 13.99 10.40 -18.28
C LEU A 241 15.50 10.17 -18.13
N PHE A 242 15.95 8.95 -17.85
CA PHE A 242 17.39 8.66 -17.81
C PHE A 242 18.06 8.78 -19.17
N ARG A 243 17.38 8.42 -20.26
CA ARG A 243 17.88 8.68 -21.62
C ARG A 243 17.97 10.18 -21.90
N MET A 244 16.95 10.94 -21.51
CA MET A 244 16.97 12.41 -21.62
C MET A 244 18.11 13.03 -20.80
N ALA A 245 18.38 12.51 -19.60
CA ALA A 245 19.45 12.98 -18.73
C ALA A 245 20.87 12.74 -19.28
N GLN A 246 21.02 11.83 -20.25
CA GLN A 246 22.28 11.57 -20.94
C GLN A 246 22.52 12.48 -22.14
N LEU A 247 21.55 13.29 -22.54
CA LEU A 247 21.72 14.25 -23.63
C LEU A 247 22.72 15.33 -23.21
N PRO A 248 23.68 15.70 -24.08
CA PRO A 248 24.71 16.69 -23.75
C PRO A 248 24.14 18.08 -23.41
N ASP A 249 22.94 18.38 -23.90
CA ASP A 249 22.25 19.66 -23.67
C ASP A 249 21.37 19.66 -22.41
N CYS A 250 21.28 18.54 -21.67
CA CYS A 250 20.46 18.46 -20.46
C CYS A 250 21.11 19.24 -19.31
N LYS A 251 20.51 20.36 -18.94
CA LYS A 251 20.94 21.21 -17.80
C LYS A 251 19.96 21.12 -16.62
N GLU A 252 18.76 20.62 -16.87
CA GLU A 252 17.65 20.54 -15.93
C GLU A 252 17.79 19.32 -15.01
N TRP A 253 18.19 19.57 -13.76
CA TRP A 253 18.30 18.53 -12.72
C TRP A 253 16.97 17.79 -12.47
N GLN A 254 15.84 18.43 -12.77
CA GLN A 254 14.50 17.87 -12.64
C GLN A 254 14.35 16.56 -13.43
N VAL A 255 15.00 16.44 -14.59
CA VAL A 255 14.99 15.24 -15.44
C VAL A 255 15.47 14.03 -14.64
N MET A 256 16.67 14.14 -14.05
CA MET A 256 17.30 13.07 -13.28
C MET A 256 16.47 12.70 -12.05
N VAL A 257 16.00 13.72 -11.30
CA VAL A 257 15.25 13.50 -10.06
C VAL A 257 13.86 12.91 -10.32
N CYS A 258 13.19 13.30 -11.40
CA CYS A 258 11.95 12.65 -11.83
C CYS A 258 12.20 11.19 -12.19
N GLY A 259 13.30 10.88 -12.91
CA GLY A 259 13.68 9.52 -13.27
C GLY A 259 13.88 8.62 -12.04
N LEU A 260 14.64 9.11 -11.05
CA LEU A 260 14.83 8.42 -9.77
C LEU A 260 13.52 8.22 -9.01
N SER A 261 12.65 9.22 -8.99
CA SER A 261 11.35 9.14 -8.30
C SER A 261 10.45 8.08 -8.94
N PHE A 262 10.36 8.05 -10.28
CA PHE A 262 9.64 7.00 -11.00
C PHE A 262 10.24 5.61 -10.77
N LEU A 263 11.57 5.49 -10.65
CA LEU A 263 12.23 4.23 -10.33
C LEU A 263 11.83 3.72 -8.94
N ILE A 264 11.82 4.59 -7.92
CA ILE A 264 11.41 4.25 -6.56
C ILE A 264 9.95 3.77 -6.55
N LEU A 265 9.07 4.53 -7.22
CA LEU A 265 7.66 4.17 -7.35
C LEU A 265 7.49 2.80 -8.03
N PHE A 266 8.14 2.58 -9.17
CA PHE A 266 8.11 1.31 -9.88
C PHE A 266 8.53 0.15 -8.98
N MET A 267 9.72 0.25 -8.36
CA MET A 267 10.30 -0.82 -7.56
C MET A 267 9.37 -1.20 -6.40
N GLY A 268 8.93 -0.22 -5.61
CA GLY A 268 8.10 -0.54 -4.45
C GLY A 268 6.69 -1.00 -4.84
N ASN A 269 6.08 -0.43 -5.88
CA ASN A 269 4.78 -0.87 -6.37
C ASN A 269 4.83 -2.29 -6.94
N PHE A 270 5.83 -2.57 -7.79
CA PHE A 270 6.04 -3.87 -8.39
C PHE A 270 6.31 -4.94 -7.34
N PHE A 271 7.26 -4.72 -6.44
CA PHE A 271 7.59 -5.71 -5.40
C PHE A 271 6.46 -5.89 -4.40
N THR A 272 5.73 -4.84 -4.04
CA THR A 272 4.55 -4.97 -3.17
C THR A 272 3.47 -5.82 -3.83
N THR A 273 3.15 -5.58 -5.10
CA THR A 273 2.18 -6.40 -5.85
C THR A 273 2.67 -7.85 -5.96
N VAL A 274 3.93 -8.08 -6.35
CA VAL A 274 4.52 -9.43 -6.46
C VAL A 274 4.50 -10.16 -5.11
N ALA A 275 4.83 -9.50 -4.01
CA ALA A 275 4.81 -10.08 -2.68
C ALA A 275 3.40 -10.57 -2.31
N VAL A 276 2.37 -9.77 -2.61
CA VAL A 276 0.98 -10.18 -2.35
C VAL A 276 0.55 -11.34 -3.26
N VAL A 277 0.94 -11.34 -4.54
CA VAL A 277 0.68 -12.46 -5.47
C VAL A 277 1.38 -13.74 -4.99
N ARG A 278 2.65 -13.67 -4.58
CA ARG A 278 3.41 -14.81 -4.05
C ARG A 278 2.76 -15.37 -2.78
N GLN A 279 2.36 -14.50 -1.85
CA GLN A 279 1.64 -14.90 -0.64
C GLN A 279 0.36 -15.67 -1.00
N LYS A 280 -0.37 -15.23 -2.02
CA LYS A 280 -1.55 -15.93 -2.53
C LYS A 280 -1.25 -17.32 -3.07
N LEU A 281 -0.25 -17.45 -3.92
CA LEU A 281 0.13 -18.76 -4.48
C LEU A 281 0.50 -19.75 -3.37
N LYS A 282 1.21 -19.28 -2.33
CA LYS A 282 1.57 -20.10 -1.18
C LYS A 282 0.34 -20.55 -0.36
N THR A 283 -0.59 -19.64 -0.06
CA THR A 283 -1.83 -19.98 0.67
C THR A 283 -2.71 -20.95 -0.12
N ARG A 284 -2.82 -20.79 -1.45
CA ARG A 284 -3.59 -21.71 -2.31
C ARG A 284 -2.99 -23.12 -2.31
N LYS A 285 -1.65 -23.22 -2.42
CA LYS A 285 -0.94 -24.50 -2.32
C LYS A 285 -1.12 -25.17 -0.95
N GLN A 286 -1.19 -24.41 0.14
CA GLN A 286 -1.45 -24.96 1.47
C GLN A 286 -2.88 -25.50 1.61
N LYS A 287 -3.90 -24.75 1.18
CA LYS A 287 -5.30 -25.24 1.21
C LYS A 287 -5.50 -26.51 0.38
N SER A 288 -4.84 -26.61 -0.78
CA SER A 288 -4.89 -27.80 -1.64
C SER A 288 -4.18 -29.02 -1.08
N LYS A 289 -3.35 -28.88 -0.02
CA LYS A 289 -2.68 -29.99 0.67
C LYS A 289 -3.44 -30.45 1.91
N THR A 290 -4.48 -29.72 2.32
CA THR A 290 -5.27 -29.99 3.54
C THR A 290 -6.70 -30.45 3.21
N LEU A 291 -7.06 -30.41 1.93
CA LEU A 291 -8.20 -31.09 1.31
C LEU A 291 -7.70 -32.38 0.67
#